data_AF-A0A8H6PYY8-F1
#
_entry.id   AF-A0A8H6PYY8-F1
#
_cell.length_a   1.000
_cell.length_b   1.000
_cell.length_c   1.000
_cell.angle_alpha   90.00
_cell.angle_beta   90.00
_cell.angle_gamma   90.00
#
_symmetry.space_group_name_H-M   'P 1'
#
loop_
_entity.id
_entity.type
_entity.pdbx_description
1 polymer ?
#
loop_
_entity_poly.entity_id
_entity_poly.type
_entity_poly.pdbx_seq_one_letter_code
_entity_poly.pdbx_strand_id
1 'polypeptide(L)'
;MSLVDLPTEILVQVFASLDSLTDAVNLSKTCTRFDHLLNDTWNMATIFEAIADNIVLPETPDAAWLETHFGPDCLWRPRRSKIARTISHAKTLEFLTTIGFPDHCIGLRGIDLQHFRKNVEQDKRVWPQRLHGPDGYTKGIYYPEAYYVLGCVGGHEVIAACKTGRISVQGIGWRRPEATSMISFLVILGTGVSSRDAIVEFIERTDDPFKLGLCVWFLETVYSKMKMYDKLLDKASRSWWDLLFDIADYPE
;
A
#
# COMPACT_ATOMS: atom_id res chain seq x y z
N MET A 1 36.31 -9.43 -10.81
CA MET A 1 35.26 -9.14 -11.79
C MET A 1 34.11 -8.54 -11.02
N SER A 2 33.82 -7.25 -11.21
CA SER A 2 32.74 -6.58 -10.49
C SER A 2 31.43 -6.71 -11.26
N LEU A 3 30.29 -6.50 -10.59
CA LEU A 3 28.97 -6.51 -11.25
C LEU A 3 28.91 -5.52 -12.41
N VAL A 4 29.57 -4.36 -12.30
CA VAL A 4 29.59 -3.30 -13.31
C VAL A 4 30.30 -3.73 -14.60
N ASP A 5 31.13 -4.79 -14.56
CA ASP A 5 31.90 -5.26 -15.71
C ASP A 5 31.14 -6.26 -16.59
N LEU A 6 29.93 -6.65 -16.18
CA LEU A 6 29.11 -7.62 -16.92
C LEU A 6 28.58 -7.05 -18.24
N PRO A 7 28.26 -7.91 -19.23
CA PRO A 7 27.54 -7.49 -20.43
C PRO A 7 26.18 -6.87 -20.11
N THR A 8 25.72 -5.95 -20.96
CA THR A 8 24.44 -5.25 -20.77
C THR A 8 23.27 -6.21 -20.64
N GLU A 9 23.26 -7.30 -21.42
CA GLU A 9 22.22 -8.32 -21.41
C GLU A 9 22.13 -9.01 -20.04
N ILE A 10 23.27 -9.26 -19.40
CA ILE A 10 23.32 -9.86 -18.05
C ILE A 10 22.86 -8.84 -17.00
N LEU A 11 23.25 -7.58 -17.16
CA LEU A 11 22.79 -6.52 -16.25
C LEU A 11 21.28 -6.31 -16.32
N VAL A 12 20.69 -6.34 -17.52
CA VAL A 12 19.23 -6.30 -17.70
C VAL A 12 18.56 -7.48 -16.98
N GLN A 13 19.12 -8.70 -17.11
CA GLN A 13 18.59 -9.86 -16.38
C GLN A 13 18.70 -9.72 -14.87
N VAL A 14 19.77 -9.13 -14.35
CA VAL A 14 19.92 -8.84 -12.93
C VAL A 14 18.82 -7.88 -12.46
N PHE A 15 18.60 -6.78 -13.17
CA PHE A 15 17.51 -5.85 -12.87
C PHE A 15 16.13 -6.50 -12.99
N ALA A 16 15.91 -7.29 -14.04
CA ALA A 16 14.66 -8.01 -14.31
C ALA A 16 14.37 -9.12 -13.28
N SER A 17 15.37 -9.57 -12.53
CA SER A 17 15.22 -10.55 -11.45
C SER A 17 14.83 -9.95 -10.10
N LEU A 18 14.75 -8.61 -10.00
CA LEU A 18 14.37 -7.94 -8.76
C LEU A 18 12.87 -8.11 -8.49
N ASP A 19 12.53 -8.17 -7.19
CA ASP A 19 11.14 -8.33 -6.73
C ASP A 19 10.41 -6.99 -6.58
N SER A 20 11.14 -5.87 -6.64
CA SER A 20 10.59 -4.54 -6.48
C SER A 20 11.24 -3.50 -7.40
N LEU A 21 10.43 -2.54 -7.84
CA LEU A 21 10.92 -1.41 -8.60
C LEU A 21 11.78 -0.48 -7.74
N THR A 22 11.51 -0.38 -6.45
CA THR A 22 12.32 0.36 -5.47
C THR A 22 13.77 -0.14 -5.48
N ASP A 23 13.99 -1.46 -5.52
CA ASP A 23 15.34 -2.02 -5.58
C ASP A 23 16.03 -1.71 -6.91
N ALA A 24 15.30 -1.75 -8.02
CA ALA A 24 15.84 -1.37 -9.33
C ALA A 24 16.25 0.12 -9.34
N VAL A 25 15.40 0.99 -8.81
CA VAL A 25 15.69 2.43 -8.69
C VAL A 25 16.90 2.65 -7.76
N ASN A 26 16.97 1.99 -6.61
CA ASN A 26 18.12 2.11 -5.70
C ASN A 26 19.42 1.58 -6.31
N LEU A 27 19.35 0.46 -7.03
CA LEU A 27 20.50 -0.09 -7.75
C LEU A 27 20.98 0.86 -8.84
N SER A 28 20.06 1.51 -9.57
CA SER A 28 20.41 2.50 -10.62
C SER A 28 21.25 3.66 -10.08
N LYS A 29 21.03 4.06 -8.83
CA LYS A 29 21.75 5.18 -8.17
C LYS A 29 23.20 4.84 -7.81
N THR A 30 23.58 3.56 -7.81
CA THR A 30 24.93 3.15 -7.37
C THR A 30 26.02 3.50 -8.38
N CYS A 31 25.71 3.58 -9.68
CA CYS A 31 26.65 4.01 -10.70
C CYS A 31 25.97 4.49 -11.99
N THR A 32 26.67 5.31 -12.76
CA THR A 32 26.18 5.87 -14.04
C THR A 32 25.81 4.82 -15.07
N ARG A 33 26.51 3.67 -15.08
CA ARG A 33 26.20 2.58 -16.02
C ARG A 33 24.82 1.97 -15.74
N PHE A 34 24.49 1.74 -14.48
CA PHE A 34 23.19 1.21 -14.08
C PHE A 34 22.08 2.24 -14.27
N ASP A 35 22.40 3.51 -14.02
CA ASP A 35 21.49 4.59 -14.33
C ASP A 35 21.13 4.65 -15.82
N HIS A 36 22.12 4.61 -16.72
CA HIS A 36 21.88 4.56 -18.16
C HIS A 36 21.16 3.30 -18.60
N LEU A 37 21.39 2.17 -17.93
CA LEU A 37 20.72 0.91 -18.24
C LEU A 37 19.23 0.98 -17.93
N LEU A 38 18.85 1.49 -16.74
CA LEU A 38 17.45 1.65 -16.36
C LEU A 38 16.76 2.78 -17.15
N ASN A 39 17.50 3.81 -17.53
CA ASN A 39 16.97 4.94 -18.31
C ASN A 39 16.92 4.69 -19.82
N ASP A 40 17.45 3.58 -20.32
CA ASP A 40 17.23 3.18 -21.71
C ASP A 40 15.81 2.62 -21.88
N THR A 41 15.06 3.13 -22.86
CA THR A 41 13.63 2.84 -23.01
C THR A 41 13.33 1.36 -23.21
N TRP A 42 14.18 0.63 -23.96
CA TRP A 42 13.97 -0.80 -24.22
C TRP A 42 14.28 -1.64 -23.00
N ASN A 43 15.42 -1.37 -22.35
CA ASN A 43 15.78 -2.04 -21.11
C ASN A 43 14.74 -1.77 -20.01
N MET A 44 14.28 -0.54 -19.89
CA MET A 44 13.23 -0.14 -18.94
C MET A 44 11.96 -0.96 -19.16
N ALA A 45 11.48 -1.08 -20.39
CA ALA A 45 10.29 -1.86 -20.70
C ALA A 45 10.46 -3.33 -20.26
N THR A 46 11.58 -3.96 -20.61
CA THR A 46 11.88 -5.35 -20.21
C THR A 46 11.99 -5.52 -18.69
N ILE A 47 12.65 -4.59 -18.01
CA ILE A 47 12.83 -4.62 -16.56
C ILE A 47 11.48 -4.43 -15.86
N PHE A 48 10.68 -3.45 -16.31
CA PHE A 48 9.37 -3.16 -15.71
C PHE A 48 8.41 -4.33 -15.90
N GLU A 49 8.41 -4.95 -17.07
CA GLU A 49 7.60 -6.13 -17.35
C GLU A 49 7.96 -7.29 -16.42
N ALA A 50 9.26 -7.62 -16.33
CA ALA A 50 9.72 -8.70 -15.47
C ALA A 50 9.47 -8.43 -13.98
N ILE A 51 9.75 -7.21 -13.49
CA ILE A 51 9.48 -6.84 -12.09
C ILE A 51 7.97 -6.92 -11.83
N ALA A 52 7.13 -6.42 -12.73
CA ALA A 52 5.68 -6.47 -12.56
C ALA A 52 5.21 -7.93 -12.43
N ASP A 53 5.79 -8.86 -13.19
CA ASP A 53 5.54 -10.30 -13.06
C ASP A 53 6.05 -10.88 -11.75
N ASN A 54 7.23 -10.47 -11.29
CA ASN A 54 7.85 -10.93 -10.03
C ASN A 54 7.12 -10.44 -8.78
N ILE A 55 6.31 -9.37 -8.85
CA ILE A 55 5.55 -8.89 -7.69
C ILE A 55 4.62 -9.99 -7.18
N VAL A 56 4.92 -10.48 -5.97
CA VAL A 56 4.13 -11.44 -5.20
C VAL A 56 3.53 -10.74 -3.98
N LEU A 57 2.20 -10.80 -3.86
CA LEU A 57 1.48 -10.29 -2.70
C LEU A 57 1.31 -11.47 -1.71
N PRO A 58 2.00 -11.47 -0.56
CA PRO A 58 1.93 -12.59 0.38
C PRO A 58 0.55 -12.69 1.01
N GLU A 59 -0.02 -13.90 1.11
CA GLU A 59 -1.29 -14.11 1.84
C GLU A 59 -1.15 -13.78 3.33
N THR A 60 0.02 -14.05 3.90
CA THR A 60 0.38 -13.71 5.28
C THR A 60 1.76 -13.06 5.28
N PRO A 61 1.87 -11.72 5.28
CA PRO A 61 3.14 -11.03 5.37
C PRO A 61 3.78 -11.33 6.73
N ASP A 62 5.08 -11.58 6.74
CA ASP A 62 5.85 -11.65 7.98
C ASP A 62 6.32 -10.27 8.43
N ALA A 63 7.00 -10.23 9.58
CA ALA A 63 7.52 -8.98 10.13
C ALA A 63 8.54 -8.33 9.19
N ALA A 64 9.41 -9.11 8.56
CA ALA A 64 10.44 -8.61 7.66
C ALA A 64 9.81 -7.95 6.42
N TRP A 65 8.79 -8.56 5.84
CA TRP A 65 8.05 -7.97 4.72
C TRP A 65 7.43 -6.62 5.12
N LEU A 66 6.79 -6.53 6.29
CA LEU A 66 6.20 -5.27 6.74
C LEU A 66 7.25 -4.20 7.01
N GLU A 67 8.38 -4.55 7.62
CA GLU A 67 9.45 -3.59 7.90
C GLU A 67 10.12 -3.08 6.61
N THR A 68 10.26 -3.93 5.59
CA THR A 68 10.73 -3.50 4.27
C THR A 68 9.81 -2.46 3.63
N HIS A 69 8.49 -2.60 3.78
CA HIS A 69 7.52 -1.70 3.13
C HIS A 69 7.13 -0.48 3.97
N PHE A 70 7.19 -0.58 5.30
CA PHE A 70 6.69 0.45 6.23
C PHE A 70 7.79 1.09 7.09
N GLY A 71 9.02 0.58 7.00
CA GLY A 71 10.19 1.06 7.70
C GLY A 71 10.66 0.10 8.81
N PRO A 72 11.97 0.11 9.13
CA PRO A 72 12.53 -0.73 10.17
C PRO A 72 11.93 -0.40 11.54
N ASP A 73 11.80 -1.42 12.40
CA ASP A 73 11.31 -1.29 13.78
C ASP A 73 9.93 -0.61 13.91
N CYS A 74 9.10 -0.65 12.85
CA CYS A 74 7.80 0.04 12.84
C CYS A 74 6.67 -0.73 13.53
N LEU A 75 6.90 -1.99 13.91
CA LEU A 75 5.85 -2.92 14.31
C LEU A 75 5.48 -2.84 15.79
N TRP A 76 4.23 -2.48 16.05
CA TRP A 76 3.60 -2.63 17.35
C TRP A 76 2.98 -4.04 17.50
N ARG A 77 3.55 -4.82 18.42
CA ARG A 77 3.13 -6.20 18.71
C ARG A 77 2.64 -6.37 20.15
N PRO A 78 1.36 -6.06 20.45
CA PRO A 78 0.82 -6.16 21.79
C PRO A 78 0.61 -7.61 22.24
N ARG A 79 0.67 -7.86 23.56
CA ARG A 79 0.10 -9.08 24.15
C ARG A 79 -1.43 -9.03 24.08
N ARG A 80 -2.10 -10.19 24.04
CA ARG A 80 -3.57 -10.27 23.99
C ARG A 80 -4.28 -9.44 25.06
N SER A 81 -3.72 -9.36 26.27
CA SER A 81 -4.27 -8.59 27.39
C SER A 81 -4.21 -7.06 27.20
N LYS A 82 -3.43 -6.58 26.24
CA LYS A 82 -3.29 -5.16 25.88
C LYS A 82 -4.15 -4.76 24.68
N ILE A 83 -4.79 -5.75 24.02
CA ILE A 83 -5.73 -5.50 22.92
C ILE A 83 -7.13 -5.32 23.51
N ALA A 84 -7.85 -4.29 23.07
CA ALA A 84 -9.22 -4.04 23.50
C ALA A 84 -10.13 -5.26 23.29
N ARG A 85 -10.98 -5.58 24.27
CA ARG A 85 -11.87 -6.77 24.25
C ARG A 85 -12.89 -6.72 23.11
N THR A 86 -13.18 -5.53 22.61
CA THR A 86 -14.06 -5.28 21.46
C THR A 86 -13.51 -5.84 20.16
N ILE A 87 -12.18 -5.89 19.99
CA ILE A 87 -11.57 -6.56 18.85
C ILE A 87 -11.71 -8.06 19.08
N SER A 88 -12.63 -8.66 18.32
CA SER A 88 -12.99 -10.07 18.41
C SER A 88 -12.68 -10.84 17.12
N HIS A 89 -12.31 -10.15 16.04
CA HIS A 89 -11.95 -10.81 14.79
C HIS A 89 -10.67 -11.65 14.96
N ALA A 90 -10.80 -12.98 14.87
CA ALA A 90 -9.74 -13.93 15.20
C ALA A 90 -8.43 -13.67 14.44
N LYS A 91 -8.49 -13.49 13.10
CA LYS A 91 -7.28 -13.25 12.29
C LYS A 91 -6.58 -11.94 12.65
N THR A 92 -7.33 -10.88 12.98
CA THR A 92 -6.73 -9.61 13.44
C THR A 92 -6.01 -9.79 14.76
N LEU A 93 -6.59 -10.56 15.68
CA LEU A 93 -5.97 -10.82 16.99
C LEU A 93 -4.70 -11.63 16.88
N GLU A 94 -4.74 -12.69 16.06
CA GLU A 94 -3.57 -13.49 15.74
C GLU A 94 -2.48 -12.60 15.16
N PHE A 95 -2.76 -11.89 14.06
CA PHE A 95 -1.82 -10.97 13.41
C PHE A 95 -1.17 -9.98 14.37
N LEU A 96 -1.94 -9.30 15.23
CA LEU A 96 -1.40 -8.32 16.18
C LEU A 96 -0.47 -8.96 17.23
N THR A 97 -0.74 -10.19 17.64
CA THR A 97 0.05 -10.89 18.67
C THR A 97 1.24 -11.66 18.12
N THR A 98 1.22 -12.02 16.83
CA THR A 98 2.27 -12.83 16.18
C THR A 98 3.21 -12.01 15.30
N ILE A 99 2.68 -11.08 14.49
CA ILE A 99 3.44 -10.29 13.52
C ILE A 99 3.55 -8.84 14.00
N GLY A 100 2.41 -8.21 14.28
CA GLY A 100 2.32 -6.81 14.72
C GLY A 100 1.79 -5.88 13.62
N PHE A 101 1.40 -4.68 14.01
CA PHE A 101 0.88 -3.65 13.12
C PHE A 101 1.87 -2.50 12.97
N PRO A 102 2.09 -1.96 11.76
CA PRO A 102 3.03 -0.87 11.56
C PRO A 102 2.46 0.45 12.13
N ASP A 103 2.96 0.86 13.29
CA ASP A 103 2.46 1.98 14.12
C ASP A 103 3.38 3.21 14.08
N HIS A 104 4.54 3.10 13.41
CA HIS A 104 5.51 4.18 13.27
C HIS A 104 5.86 4.48 11.81
N CYS A 105 4.95 4.23 10.86
CA CYS A 105 5.14 4.64 9.47
C CYS A 105 5.32 6.17 9.41
N ILE A 106 6.57 6.61 9.28
CA ILE A 106 6.96 8.00 9.06
C ILE A 106 7.74 8.00 7.76
N GLY A 107 7.26 8.69 6.72
CA GLY A 107 8.02 8.91 5.49
C GLY A 107 7.37 8.42 4.19
N LEU A 108 6.31 7.63 4.24
CA LEU A 108 5.51 7.29 3.06
C LEU A 108 4.55 8.46 2.76
N ARG A 109 4.72 9.15 1.62
CA ARG A 109 3.99 10.38 1.29
C ARG A 109 2.47 10.12 1.30
N GLY A 110 1.79 10.58 2.35
CA GLY A 110 0.33 10.47 2.50
C GLY A 110 -0.17 9.31 3.35
N ILE A 111 0.71 8.52 4.01
CA ILE A 111 0.31 7.48 4.97
C ILE A 111 0.65 7.91 6.40
N ASP A 112 -0.32 7.79 7.30
CA ASP A 112 -0.15 7.89 8.74
C ASP A 112 -0.93 6.73 9.38
N LEU A 113 -0.26 5.80 10.06
CA LEU A 113 -0.89 4.66 10.76
C LEU A 113 -0.72 4.71 12.28
N GLN A 114 -0.23 5.84 12.82
CA GLN A 114 0.17 5.96 14.24
C GLN A 114 -1.03 6.07 15.20
N HIS A 115 -2.24 6.17 14.65
CA HIS A 115 -3.44 6.34 15.45
C HIS A 115 -3.92 5.01 16.02
N PHE A 116 -3.59 3.88 15.37
CA PHE A 116 -4.17 2.60 15.74
C PHE A 116 -3.82 2.19 17.16
N ARG A 117 -2.54 2.14 17.52
CA ARG A 117 -2.11 1.76 18.87
C ARG A 117 -2.74 2.64 19.93
N LYS A 118 -2.63 3.96 19.76
CA LYS A 118 -3.18 4.94 20.71
C LYS A 118 -4.68 4.74 20.91
N ASN A 119 -5.42 4.51 19.82
CA ASN A 119 -6.85 4.30 19.89
C ASN A 119 -7.22 2.98 20.56
N VAL A 120 -6.44 1.90 20.34
CA VAL A 120 -6.67 0.62 21.02
C VAL A 120 -6.34 0.71 22.51
N GLU A 121 -5.21 1.31 22.88
CA GLU A 121 -4.78 1.46 24.27
C GLU A 121 -5.72 2.35 25.09
N GLN A 122 -6.28 3.39 24.47
CA GLN A 122 -7.26 4.29 25.09
C GLN A 122 -8.71 3.83 24.93
N ASP A 123 -8.94 2.72 24.24
CA ASP A 123 -10.26 2.23 23.86
C ASP A 123 -11.13 3.28 23.15
N LYS A 124 -10.48 4.16 22.37
CA LYS A 124 -11.10 5.26 21.62
C LYS A 124 -11.70 4.71 20.32
N ARG A 125 -13.00 4.43 20.38
CA ARG A 125 -13.77 3.85 19.28
C ARG A 125 -14.48 4.93 18.47
N VAL A 126 -14.70 4.64 17.20
CA VAL A 126 -15.61 5.39 16.34
C VAL A 126 -16.82 4.52 16.03
N TRP A 127 -18.00 5.08 16.25
CA TRP A 127 -19.26 4.48 15.83
C TRP A 127 -19.61 4.98 14.43
N PRO A 128 -20.26 4.16 13.58
CA PRO A 128 -20.76 4.66 12.32
C PRO A 128 -21.65 5.88 12.60
N GLN A 129 -21.28 7.05 12.05
CA GLN A 129 -22.14 8.22 12.13
C GLN A 129 -23.49 7.86 11.50
N ARG A 130 -24.59 8.28 12.13
CA ARG A 130 -25.92 8.14 11.53
C ARG A 130 -25.90 8.84 10.18
N LEU A 131 -25.96 8.07 9.11
CA LEU A 131 -26.05 8.61 7.77
C LEU A 131 -27.44 9.22 7.62
N HIS A 132 -27.51 10.55 7.64
CA HIS A 132 -28.66 11.27 7.15
C HIS A 132 -28.59 11.24 5.63
N GLY A 133 -29.52 10.54 4.99
CA GLY A 133 -29.74 10.74 3.56
C GLY A 133 -30.14 12.20 3.30
N PRO A 134 -29.93 12.73 2.08
CA PRO A 134 -30.33 14.10 1.73
C PRO A 134 -31.81 14.41 2.04
N ASP A 135 -32.65 13.38 2.14
CA ASP A 135 -34.10 13.50 2.34
C ASP A 135 -34.55 13.18 3.77
N GLY A 136 -33.63 13.07 4.74
CA GLY A 136 -33.96 12.77 6.15
C GLY A 136 -34.47 11.34 6.42
N TYR A 137 -34.64 10.51 5.39
CA TYR A 137 -35.04 9.11 5.55
C TYR A 137 -33.84 8.21 5.88
N THR A 138 -33.84 7.65 7.08
CA THR A 138 -32.93 6.59 7.53
C THR A 138 -33.26 5.28 6.83
N LYS A 139 -32.73 5.07 5.62
CA LYS A 139 -32.56 3.73 5.02
C LYS A 139 -31.12 3.24 5.21
N GLY A 140 -30.60 3.38 6.43
CA GLY A 140 -29.25 2.90 6.77
C GLY A 140 -29.34 1.51 7.38
N ILE A 141 -28.78 0.51 6.72
CA ILE A 141 -28.49 -0.80 7.34
C ILE A 141 -27.56 -0.50 8.52
N TYR A 142 -28.09 -0.60 9.73
CA TYR A 142 -27.35 -0.42 10.97
C TYR A 142 -26.40 -1.61 11.12
N TYR A 143 -25.10 -1.39 10.90
CA TYR A 143 -24.08 -2.34 11.33
C TYR A 143 -23.68 -1.96 12.76
N PRO A 144 -24.12 -2.69 13.81
CA PRO A 144 -23.75 -2.45 15.20
C PRO A 144 -22.32 -2.93 15.47
N GLU A 145 -21.37 -2.38 14.72
CA GLU A 145 -19.96 -2.69 14.81
C GLU A 145 -19.20 -1.43 15.19
N ALA A 146 -18.34 -1.56 16.20
CA ALA A 146 -17.41 -0.52 16.58
C ALA A 146 -16.21 -0.56 15.64
N TYR A 147 -15.60 0.61 15.41
CA TYR A 147 -14.41 0.75 14.58
C TYR A 147 -13.28 1.39 15.38
N TYR A 148 -12.05 1.05 15.04
CA TYR A 148 -10.86 1.82 15.42
C TYR A 148 -10.30 2.53 14.22
N VAL A 149 -9.89 3.78 14.40
CA VAL A 149 -9.13 4.51 13.38
C VAL A 149 -7.72 3.96 13.38
N LEU A 150 -7.29 3.51 12.20
CA LEU A 150 -5.93 3.09 11.93
C LEU A 150 -5.04 4.32 11.73
N GLY A 151 -5.56 5.29 10.99
CA GLY A 151 -4.93 6.58 10.72
C GLY A 151 -5.46 7.14 9.39
N CYS A 152 -4.58 7.67 8.53
CA CYS A 152 -4.95 8.30 7.27
C CYS A 152 -4.12 7.77 6.09
N VAL A 153 -4.76 7.64 4.92
CA VAL A 153 -4.11 7.37 3.63
C VAL A 153 -4.64 8.37 2.60
N GLY A 154 -3.76 9.15 1.97
CA GLY A 154 -4.15 10.22 1.03
C GLY A 154 -5.06 11.27 1.67
N GLY A 155 -4.90 11.54 2.97
CA GLY A 155 -5.78 12.45 3.73
C GLY A 155 -7.13 11.85 4.12
N HIS A 156 -7.43 10.60 3.75
CA HIS A 156 -8.67 9.92 4.11
C HIS A 156 -8.49 9.03 5.34
N GLU A 157 -9.42 9.13 6.31
CA GLU A 157 -9.39 8.30 7.51
C GLU A 157 -9.61 6.83 7.16
N VAL A 158 -8.72 5.96 7.65
CA VAL A 158 -8.81 4.51 7.51
C VAL A 158 -9.25 3.91 8.83
N ILE A 159 -10.26 3.04 8.78
CA ILE A 159 -10.86 2.43 9.95
C ILE A 159 -10.92 0.91 9.83
N ALA A 160 -10.76 0.22 10.96
CA ALA A 160 -10.87 -1.22 11.07
C ALA A 160 -12.09 -1.63 11.90
N ALA A 161 -12.89 -2.53 11.34
CA ALA A 161 -14.09 -3.08 11.95
C ALA A 161 -13.73 -4.15 13.00
N CYS A 162 -14.20 -4.01 14.24
CA CYS A 162 -13.72 -4.81 15.37
C CYS A 162 -14.08 -6.32 15.32
N LYS A 163 -15.23 -6.66 14.73
CA LYS A 163 -15.79 -8.02 14.67
C LYS A 163 -15.44 -8.72 13.35
N THR A 164 -15.48 -7.99 12.25
CA THR A 164 -15.26 -8.51 10.89
C THR A 164 -13.84 -8.34 10.41
N GLY A 165 -13.04 -7.46 11.04
CA GLY A 165 -11.67 -7.16 10.62
C GLY A 165 -11.56 -6.39 9.31
N ARG A 166 -12.69 -6.05 8.67
CA ARG A 166 -12.73 -5.31 7.41
C ARG A 166 -12.17 -3.92 7.57
N ILE A 167 -11.53 -3.44 6.51
CA ILE A 167 -11.00 -2.09 6.44
C ILE A 167 -11.88 -1.25 5.56
N SER A 168 -12.14 -0.02 6.01
CA SER A 168 -12.88 0.97 5.26
C SER A 168 -12.12 2.28 5.26
N VAL A 169 -12.22 3.00 4.16
CA VAL A 169 -11.73 4.37 4.05
C VAL A 169 -12.92 5.31 4.06
N GLN A 170 -12.82 6.39 4.83
CA GLN A 170 -13.86 7.41 4.94
C GLN A 170 -13.77 8.38 3.77
N GLY A 171 -14.73 8.28 2.84
CA GLY A 171 -14.97 9.28 1.81
C GLY A 171 -16.01 10.32 2.22
N ILE A 172 -16.33 11.25 1.31
CA ILE A 172 -17.40 12.25 1.49
C ILE A 172 -18.75 11.52 1.65
N GLY A 173 -19.25 11.47 2.88
CA GLY A 173 -20.60 11.02 3.20
C GLY A 173 -20.83 9.51 3.28
N TRP A 174 -19.87 8.62 2.92
CA TRP A 174 -20.05 7.17 3.02
C TRP A 174 -18.74 6.42 3.32
N ARG A 175 -18.82 5.34 4.10
CA ARG A 175 -17.72 4.40 4.34
C ARG A 175 -17.80 3.27 3.33
N ARG A 176 -16.75 3.06 2.54
CA ARG A 176 -16.66 1.92 1.60
C ARG A 176 -15.65 0.90 2.11
N PRO A 177 -15.97 -0.40 2.05
CA PRO A 177 -15.02 -1.43 2.39
C PRO A 177 -13.94 -1.50 1.31
N GLU A 178 -12.68 -1.33 1.72
CA GLU A 178 -11.51 -1.22 0.83
C GLU A 178 -10.59 -2.43 0.95
N ALA A 179 -10.74 -3.23 2.01
CA ALA A 179 -10.09 -4.54 2.13
C ALA A 179 -10.89 -5.48 3.03
N THR A 180 -10.75 -6.78 2.77
CA THR A 180 -11.43 -7.84 3.53
C THR A 180 -10.87 -8.01 4.93
N SER A 181 -9.62 -7.62 5.13
CA SER A 181 -8.92 -7.71 6.41
C SER A 181 -7.83 -6.65 6.54
N MET A 182 -7.39 -6.41 7.77
CA MET A 182 -6.21 -5.60 8.08
C MET A 182 -4.95 -6.11 7.38
N ILE A 183 -4.76 -7.43 7.32
CA ILE A 183 -3.60 -8.05 6.69
C ILE A 183 -3.58 -7.69 5.20
N SER A 184 -4.71 -7.94 4.53
CA SER A 184 -4.85 -7.65 3.11
C SER A 184 -4.64 -6.17 2.78
N PHE A 185 -5.22 -5.29 3.61
CA PHE A 185 -5.02 -3.85 3.49
C PHE A 185 -3.55 -3.45 3.55
N LEU A 186 -2.78 -3.97 4.52
CA LEU A 186 -1.36 -3.64 4.65
C LEU A 186 -0.52 -4.17 3.48
N VAL A 187 -0.84 -5.36 2.96
CA VAL A 187 -0.16 -5.90 1.78
C VAL A 187 -0.38 -5.01 0.56
N ILE A 188 -1.65 -4.69 0.28
CA ILE A 188 -2.03 -3.82 -0.84
C ILE A 188 -1.44 -2.42 -0.69
N LEU A 189 -1.49 -1.84 0.52
CA LEU A 189 -0.94 -0.52 0.81
C LEU A 189 0.57 -0.48 0.60
N GLY A 190 1.29 -1.44 1.17
CA GLY A 190 2.75 -1.53 1.06
C GLY A 190 3.20 -1.69 -0.39
N THR A 191 2.61 -2.63 -1.13
CA THR A 191 2.92 -2.86 -2.55
C THR A 191 2.60 -1.63 -3.41
N GLY A 192 1.41 -1.04 -3.24
CA GLY A 192 0.97 0.09 -4.03
C GLY A 192 1.85 1.33 -3.81
N VAL A 193 2.13 1.69 -2.56
CA VAL A 193 2.94 2.87 -2.26
C VAL A 193 4.40 2.69 -2.63
N SER A 194 4.99 1.51 -2.38
CA SER A 194 6.39 1.27 -2.79
C SER A 194 6.55 1.38 -4.31
N SER A 195 5.59 0.84 -5.07
CA SER A 195 5.56 0.94 -6.53
C SER A 195 5.41 2.39 -7.01
N ARG A 196 4.45 3.12 -6.42
CA ARG A 196 4.21 4.53 -6.73
C ARG A 196 5.44 5.39 -6.44
N ASP A 197 6.04 5.26 -5.26
CA ASP A 197 7.15 6.11 -4.85
C ASP A 197 8.38 5.87 -5.75
N ALA A 198 8.62 4.62 -6.16
CA ALA A 198 9.65 4.29 -7.15
C ALA A 198 9.36 4.90 -8.53
N ILE A 199 8.10 4.93 -8.96
CA ILE A 199 7.67 5.57 -10.21
C ILE A 199 7.77 7.09 -10.15
N VAL A 200 7.35 7.72 -9.04
CA VAL A 200 7.47 9.18 -8.85
C VAL A 200 8.93 9.60 -8.96
N GLU A 201 9.82 8.88 -8.28
CA GLU A 201 11.25 9.15 -8.37
C GLU A 201 11.81 8.96 -9.79
N PHE A 202 11.24 8.04 -10.57
CA PHE A 202 11.62 7.86 -11.97
C PHE A 202 11.11 9.01 -12.85
N ILE A 203 9.84 9.42 -12.69
CA ILE A 203 9.21 10.50 -13.45
C ILE A 203 9.92 11.83 -13.21
N GLU A 204 10.37 12.12 -11.98
CA GLU A 204 11.15 13.32 -11.65
C GLU A 204 12.46 13.44 -12.49
N ARG A 205 12.85 12.38 -13.21
CA ARG A 205 14.09 12.30 -14.00
C ARG A 205 13.86 12.27 -15.52
N THR A 206 12.61 12.26 -16.00
CA THR A 206 12.31 12.11 -17.42
C THR A 206 11.03 12.82 -17.85
N ASP A 207 11.12 13.55 -18.98
CA ASP A 207 9.96 14.15 -19.66
C ASP A 207 9.52 13.32 -20.89
N ASP A 208 10.14 12.16 -21.14
CA ASP A 208 9.82 11.30 -22.29
C ASP A 208 8.42 10.68 -22.17
N PRO A 209 7.47 10.98 -23.08
CA PRO A 209 6.11 10.48 -23.02
C PRO A 209 6.01 8.95 -23.11
N PHE A 210 6.94 8.28 -23.78
CA PHE A 210 6.94 6.81 -23.83
C PHE A 210 7.28 6.20 -22.48
N LYS A 211 8.25 6.78 -21.76
CA LYS A 211 8.62 6.34 -20.42
C LYS A 211 7.54 6.63 -19.40
N LEU A 212 6.84 7.76 -19.53
CA LEU A 212 5.64 8.05 -18.74
C LEU A 212 4.56 7.00 -19.00
N GLY A 213 4.35 6.61 -20.26
CA GLY A 213 3.44 5.52 -20.63
C GLY A 213 3.80 4.18 -19.99
N LEU A 214 5.10 3.82 -19.96
CA LEU A 214 5.58 2.62 -19.27
C LEU A 214 5.36 2.69 -17.75
N CYS A 215 5.52 3.86 -17.14
CA CYS A 215 5.26 4.07 -15.72
C CYS A 215 3.78 3.86 -15.37
N VAL A 216 2.88 4.45 -16.16
CA VAL A 216 1.43 4.28 -16.00
C VAL A 216 1.05 2.81 -16.17
N TRP A 217 1.54 2.16 -17.23
CA TRP A 217 1.31 0.75 -17.47
C TRP A 217 1.74 -0.13 -16.27
N PHE A 218 2.93 0.12 -15.72
CA PHE A 218 3.42 -0.62 -14.55
C PHE A 218 2.49 -0.47 -13.35
N LEU A 219 2.04 0.75 -13.04
CA LEU A 219 1.10 0.99 -11.94
C LEU A 219 -0.27 0.34 -12.19
N GLU A 220 -0.75 0.30 -13.44
CA GLU A 220 -1.97 -0.43 -13.79
C GLU A 220 -1.83 -1.95 -13.58
N THR A 221 -0.66 -2.51 -13.89
CA THR A 221 -0.36 -3.92 -13.60
C THR A 221 -0.34 -4.19 -12.10
N VAL A 222 0.30 -3.32 -11.32
CA VAL A 222 0.31 -3.41 -9.84
C VAL A 222 -1.12 -3.33 -9.29
N TYR A 223 -1.92 -2.37 -9.76
CA TYR A 223 -3.33 -2.23 -9.38
C TYR A 223 -4.14 -3.48 -9.72
N SER A 224 -3.91 -4.08 -10.90
CA SER A 224 -4.58 -5.31 -11.31
C SER A 224 -4.22 -6.49 -10.38
N LYS A 225 -2.97 -6.60 -9.94
CA LYS A 225 -2.55 -7.59 -8.95
C LYS A 225 -3.19 -7.36 -7.58
N MET A 226 -3.24 -6.11 -7.11
CA MET A 226 -3.93 -5.74 -5.87
C MET A 226 -5.42 -6.13 -5.92
N LYS A 227 -6.08 -5.91 -7.06
CA LYS A 227 -7.48 -6.27 -7.29
C LYS A 227 -7.72 -7.78 -7.28
N MET A 228 -6.81 -8.56 -7.88
CA MET A 228 -6.88 -10.02 -7.82
C MET A 228 -6.67 -10.54 -6.40
N TYR A 229 -5.82 -9.87 -5.62
CA TYR A 229 -5.50 -10.25 -4.25
C TYR A 229 -6.65 -9.97 -3.28
N ASP A 230 -7.34 -8.83 -3.39
CA ASP A 230 -8.53 -8.55 -2.59
C ASP A 230 -9.72 -8.06 -3.44
N LYS A 231 -10.74 -8.92 -3.49
CA LYS A 231 -11.98 -8.72 -4.25
C LYS A 231 -12.78 -7.46 -3.87
N LEU A 232 -12.49 -6.80 -2.75
CA LEU A 232 -13.18 -5.56 -2.38
C LEU A 232 -12.70 -4.34 -3.15
N LEU A 233 -11.51 -4.39 -3.77
CA LEU A 233 -11.00 -3.29 -4.60
C LEU A 233 -11.86 -3.05 -5.85
N ASP A 234 -12.48 -4.11 -6.41
CA ASP A 234 -13.32 -4.05 -7.61
C ASP A 234 -14.59 -3.17 -7.44
N LYS A 235 -15.03 -2.91 -6.20
CA LYS A 235 -16.24 -2.14 -5.92
C LYS A 235 -15.95 -0.65 -5.80
N ALA A 236 -15.69 0.01 -6.94
CA ALA A 236 -15.71 1.47 -7.06
C ALA A 236 -14.79 2.21 -6.06
N SER A 237 -13.61 1.64 -5.77
CA SER A 237 -12.59 2.26 -4.93
C SER A 237 -11.77 3.28 -5.72
N ARG A 238 -12.30 4.50 -5.85
CA ARG A 238 -11.54 5.60 -6.44
C ARG A 238 -10.28 5.90 -5.60
N SER A 239 -10.33 5.65 -4.30
CA SER A 239 -9.27 5.89 -3.33
C SER A 239 -7.93 5.24 -3.69
N TRP A 240 -7.92 4.00 -4.20
CA TRP A 240 -6.68 3.31 -4.58
C TRP A 240 -6.13 3.81 -5.92
N TRP A 241 -7.02 4.16 -6.84
CA TRP A 241 -6.63 4.77 -8.11
C TRP A 241 -6.03 6.15 -7.86
N ASP A 242 -6.68 6.98 -7.06
CA ASP A 242 -6.16 8.28 -6.66
C ASP A 242 -4.84 8.09 -5.89
N LEU A 243 -4.73 7.12 -4.96
CA LEU A 243 -3.44 6.87 -4.29
C LEU A 243 -2.30 6.57 -5.27
N LEU A 244 -2.51 5.71 -6.26
CA LEU A 244 -1.47 5.28 -7.21
C LEU A 244 -1.15 6.35 -8.27
N PHE A 245 -2.17 7.05 -8.76
CA PHE A 245 -2.09 7.90 -9.95
C PHE A 245 -2.25 9.41 -9.67
N ASP A 246 -2.59 9.81 -8.44
CA ASP A 246 -2.49 11.20 -7.96
C ASP A 246 -1.01 11.50 -7.67
N ILE A 247 -0.25 11.52 -8.76
CA ILE A 247 1.12 12.02 -8.84
C ILE A 247 0.93 13.52 -9.03
N ALA A 248 0.79 14.23 -7.89
CA ALA A 248 0.45 15.65 -7.73
C ALA A 248 0.62 16.54 -8.98
N ASP A 249 -0.44 17.27 -9.32
CA ASP A 249 -0.50 18.41 -10.24
C ASP A 249 0.29 18.22 -11.54
N TYR A 250 -0.36 17.65 -12.56
CA TYR A 250 0.01 17.97 -13.94
C TYR A 250 0.02 19.51 -14.06
N PRO A 251 1.16 20.16 -14.35
CA PRO A 251 1.10 21.57 -14.70
C PRO A 251 0.25 21.69 -15.97
N GLU A 252 -0.85 22.44 -15.87
CA GLU A 252 -1.64 22.89 -17.03
C GLU A 252 -0.77 23.64 -18.05
#